data_AF-A0A7Y8MFD0-F1
#
_entry.id   AF-A0A7Y8MFD0-F1
#
_cell.length_a   1.000
_cell.length_b   1.000
_cell.length_c   1.000
_cell.angle_alpha   90.00
_cell.angle_beta   90.00
_cell.angle_gamma   90.00
#
_symmetry.space_group_name_H-M   'P 1'
#
loop_
_entity.id
_entity.type
_entity.pdbx_description
1 polymer ?
#
loop_
_entity_poly.entity_id
_entity_poly.type
_entity_poly.pdbx_seq_one_letter_code
_entity_poly.pdbx_strand_id
1 'polypeptide(L)'
;MKVRDLRRLLKRLANETDERQAIEELAQVVDAALTSAGAHDDMSIQSLIRKLTGADPGARKRPPQPVPAPEPERVSSAVAMLKSAFQDDRAFEHALDEIASARKLTKPMLVQIFYALFNRTTGVPKSATRQELVQLIADERRILVRNERMSDRLRRGKIVPAE
;
A
#
# COMPACT_ATOMS: atom_id res chain seq x y z
N MET A 1 30.31 12.22 -14.80
CA MET A 1 29.89 10.80 -14.78
C MET A 1 28.41 10.71 -15.08
N LYS A 2 28.04 9.93 -16.09
CA LYS A 2 26.64 9.67 -16.47
C LYS A 2 26.13 8.36 -15.85
N VAL A 3 24.82 8.16 -15.83
CA VAL A 3 24.19 6.91 -15.34
C VAL A 3 24.70 5.68 -16.09
N ARG A 4 24.94 5.80 -17.41
CA ARG A 4 25.56 4.74 -18.21
C ARG A 4 26.95 4.32 -17.72
N ASP A 5 27.74 5.29 -17.26
CA ASP A 5 29.10 5.03 -16.75
C ASP A 5 29.04 4.29 -15.42
N LEU A 6 28.07 4.64 -14.55
CA LEU A 6 27.81 3.93 -13.29
C LEU A 6 27.40 2.47 -13.53
N ARG A 7 26.49 2.22 -14.49
CA ARG A 7 26.08 0.87 -14.89
C ARG A 7 27.25 0.03 -15.41
N ARG A 8 28.13 0.65 -16.21
CA ARG A 8 29.33 -0.01 -16.72
C ARG A 8 30.33 -0.34 -15.60
N LEU A 9 30.48 0.55 -14.62
CA LEU A 9 31.34 0.32 -13.46
C LEU A 9 30.82 -0.81 -12.58
N LEU A 10 29.51 -0.84 -12.27
CA LEU A 10 28.91 -1.93 -11.50
C LEU A 10 29.06 -3.28 -12.21
N LYS A 11 28.84 -3.31 -13.53
CA LYS A 11 29.02 -4.53 -14.33
C LYS A 11 30.48 -4.97 -14.42
N ARG A 12 31.43 -4.02 -14.45
CA ARG A 12 32.86 -4.34 -14.42
C ARG A 12 33.26 -4.90 -13.05
N LEU A 13 32.82 -4.28 -11.96
CA LEU A 13 33.05 -4.76 -10.60
C LEU A 13 32.46 -6.17 -10.38
N ALA A 14 31.27 -6.43 -10.92
CA ALA A 14 30.65 -7.76 -10.86
C ALA A 14 31.50 -8.84 -11.56
N ASN A 15 32.29 -8.47 -12.56
CA ASN A 15 33.15 -9.40 -13.31
C ASN A 15 34.56 -9.54 -12.71
N GLU A 16 34.99 -8.62 -11.85
CA GLU A 16 36.33 -8.59 -11.26
C GLU A 16 36.38 -9.15 -9.83
N THR A 17 35.22 -9.48 -9.24
CA THR A 17 35.13 -9.92 -7.83
C THR A 17 34.61 -11.34 -7.71
N ASP A 18 35.19 -12.14 -6.80
CA ASP A 18 34.72 -13.51 -6.48
C ASP A 18 33.29 -13.52 -5.89
N GLU A 19 32.84 -12.39 -5.33
CA GLU A 19 31.48 -12.17 -4.81
C GLU A 19 30.48 -11.76 -5.90
N ARG A 20 30.61 -12.33 -7.10
CA ARG A 20 29.82 -12.00 -8.29
C ARG A 20 28.32 -11.98 -8.03
N GLN A 21 27.82 -12.91 -7.22
CA GLN A 21 26.41 -13.02 -6.89
C GLN A 21 25.90 -11.84 -6.04
N ALA A 22 26.68 -11.40 -5.04
CA ALA A 22 26.33 -10.25 -4.21
C ALA A 22 26.34 -8.94 -5.02
N ILE A 23 27.31 -8.80 -5.94
CA ILE A 23 27.40 -7.60 -6.79
C ILE A 23 26.31 -7.60 -7.87
N GLU A 24 25.91 -8.77 -8.38
CA GLU A 24 24.81 -8.88 -9.33
C GLU A 24 23.46 -8.53 -8.68
N GLU A 25 23.21 -9.00 -7.45
CA GLU A 25 22.05 -8.57 -6.66
C GLU A 25 22.08 -7.06 -6.40
N LEU A 26 23.23 -6.51 -6.03
CA LEU A 26 23.40 -5.07 -5.82
C LEU A 26 23.18 -4.27 -7.12
N ALA A 27 23.65 -4.78 -8.25
CA ALA A 27 23.43 -4.18 -9.56
C ALA A 27 21.94 -4.19 -9.94
N GLN A 28 21.21 -5.28 -9.68
CA GLN A 28 19.76 -5.36 -9.90
C GLN A 28 18.98 -4.38 -9.02
N VAL A 29 19.35 -4.28 -7.74
CA VAL A 29 18.74 -3.31 -6.80
C VAL A 29 19.01 -1.87 -7.25
N VAL A 30 20.24 -1.57 -7.68
CA VAL A 30 20.60 -0.25 -8.19
C VAL A 30 19.88 0.05 -9.50
N ASP A 31 19.75 -0.90 -10.42
CA ASP A 31 19.02 -0.68 -11.67
C ASP A 31 17.51 -0.48 -11.46
N ALA A 32 16.91 -1.19 -10.51
CA ALA A 32 15.52 -0.97 -10.11
C ALA A 32 15.32 0.41 -9.46
N ALA A 33 16.27 0.85 -8.62
CA ALA A 33 16.27 2.17 -8.02
C ALA A 33 16.45 3.30 -9.06
N LEU A 34 17.35 3.11 -10.03
CA LEU A 34 17.56 4.05 -11.13
C LEU A 34 16.32 4.14 -12.02
N THR A 35 15.71 3.00 -12.34
CA THR A 35 14.51 2.94 -13.18
C THR A 35 13.31 3.59 -12.49
N SER A 36 13.09 3.31 -11.21
CA SER A 36 12.02 3.96 -10.42
C SER A 36 12.24 5.46 -10.25
N ALA A 37 13.49 5.93 -10.21
CA ALA A 37 13.84 7.35 -10.21
C ALA A 37 13.70 8.03 -11.59
N GLY A 38 13.29 7.30 -12.63
CA GLY A 38 13.17 7.80 -14.00
C GLY A 38 14.53 8.20 -14.60
N ALA A 39 15.59 7.52 -14.18
CA ALA A 39 16.94 7.73 -14.69
C ALA A 39 17.09 7.14 -16.10
N HIS A 40 17.71 7.91 -16.98
CA HIS A 40 18.11 7.46 -18.32
C HIS A 40 19.63 7.59 -18.45
N ASP A 41 20.20 6.84 -19.39
CA ASP A 41 21.65 6.64 -19.53
C ASP A 41 22.45 7.94 -19.70
N ASP A 42 21.85 8.96 -20.30
CA ASP A 42 22.47 10.28 -20.51
C ASP A 42 22.37 11.24 -19.33
N MET A 43 21.62 10.88 -18.28
CA MET A 43 21.46 11.73 -17.11
C MET A 43 22.76 11.79 -16.30
N SER A 44 23.10 12.97 -15.80
CA SER A 44 24.25 13.14 -14.91
C SER A 44 23.93 12.59 -13.51
N ILE A 45 24.93 12.01 -12.85
CA ILE A 45 24.78 11.50 -11.48
C ILE A 45 24.38 12.62 -10.49
N GLN A 46 24.84 13.86 -10.71
CA GLN A 46 24.40 14.99 -9.88
C GLN A 46 22.92 15.34 -10.06
N SER A 47 22.40 15.23 -11.29
CA SER A 47 20.97 15.42 -11.56
C SER A 47 20.13 14.28 -10.97
N LEU A 48 20.63 13.04 -11.04
CA LEU A 48 20.05 11.90 -10.35
C LEU A 48 19.97 12.12 -8.83
N ILE A 49 21.08 12.54 -8.21
CA ILE A 49 21.13 12.79 -6.76
C ILE A 49 20.14 13.90 -6.39
N ARG A 50 20.06 15.01 -7.14
CA ARG A 50 19.05 16.05 -6.87
C ARG A 50 17.62 15.54 -6.97
N LYS A 51 17.32 14.67 -7.94
CA LYS A 51 16.00 14.02 -8.04
C LYS A 51 15.70 13.12 -6.85
N LEU A 52 16.69 12.37 -6.38
CA LEU A 52 16.55 11.47 -5.23
C LEU A 52 16.45 12.22 -3.90
N THR A 53 17.18 13.34 -3.74
CA THR A 53 17.19 14.14 -2.51
C THR A 53 16.09 15.21 -2.47
N GLY A 54 15.28 15.34 -3.52
CA GLY A 54 14.23 16.37 -3.62
C GLY A 54 14.78 17.80 -3.63
N ALA A 55 16.10 17.98 -3.76
CA ALA A 55 16.79 19.26 -3.70
C ALA A 55 16.86 19.93 -5.09
N ASP A 56 15.74 19.96 -5.81
CA ASP A 56 15.63 20.67 -7.08
C ASP A 56 14.85 21.99 -6.88
N PRO A 57 15.54 23.14 -6.77
CA PRO A 57 14.87 24.45 -6.66
C PRO A 57 14.22 24.92 -7.97
N GLY A 58 14.33 24.15 -9.07
CA GLY A 58 13.81 24.50 -10.39
C GLY A 58 12.73 23.58 -10.96
N ALA A 59 12.33 22.53 -10.27
CA ALA A 59 11.37 21.55 -10.79
C ALA A 59 9.93 22.07 -10.71
N ARG A 60 9.54 22.90 -11.69
CA ARG A 60 8.15 23.04 -12.11
C ARG A 60 7.54 21.65 -12.23
N LYS A 61 6.52 21.39 -11.40
CA LYS A 61 5.63 20.22 -11.41
C LYS A 61 5.35 19.74 -12.84
N ARG A 62 6.12 18.77 -13.34
CA ARG A 62 5.66 17.94 -14.46
C ARG A 62 4.59 17.01 -13.88
N PRO A 63 3.40 16.94 -14.48
CA PRO A 63 2.38 16.03 -14.01
C PRO A 63 2.93 14.59 -14.12
N PRO A 64 2.71 13.75 -13.10
CA PRO A 64 3.16 12.36 -13.16
C PRO A 64 2.52 11.67 -14.36
N GLN A 65 3.30 10.87 -15.10
CA GLN A 65 2.72 9.87 -16.01
C GLN A 65 1.77 8.99 -15.19
N PRO A 66 0.60 8.62 -15.73
CA PRO A 66 -0.38 7.85 -14.99
C PRO A 66 0.19 6.45 -14.74
N VAL A 67 0.68 6.24 -13.51
CA VAL A 67 0.53 4.94 -12.87
C VAL A 67 -0.94 4.58 -13.04
N PRO A 68 -1.33 3.42 -13.59
CA PRO A 68 -2.74 3.07 -13.67
C PRO A 68 -3.30 3.21 -12.25
N ALA A 69 -4.17 4.20 -12.08
CA ALA A 69 -4.84 4.41 -10.82
C ALA A 69 -5.48 3.07 -10.46
N PRO A 70 -5.43 2.62 -9.19
CA PRO A 70 -6.27 1.50 -8.78
C PRO A 70 -7.69 1.84 -9.26
N GLU A 71 -8.27 0.99 -10.12
CA GLU A 71 -9.58 1.27 -10.70
C GLU A 71 -10.53 1.63 -9.56
N PRO A 72 -10.95 2.90 -9.44
CA PRO A 72 -11.68 3.38 -8.26
C PRO A 72 -12.98 2.61 -8.07
N GLU A 73 -13.52 2.08 -9.17
CA GLU A 73 -14.67 1.19 -9.19
C GLU A 73 -14.44 -0.12 -8.42
N ARG A 74 -13.25 -0.71 -8.47
CA ARG A 74 -12.96 -1.98 -7.75
C ARG A 74 -12.89 -1.78 -6.25
N VAL A 75 -12.24 -0.70 -5.81
CA VAL A 75 -12.19 -0.34 -4.38
C VAL A 75 -13.59 0.02 -3.91
N SER A 76 -14.34 0.80 -4.69
CA SER A 76 -15.73 1.17 -4.38
C SER A 76 -16.64 -0.06 -4.26
N SER A 77 -16.56 -1.00 -5.22
CA SER A 77 -17.35 -2.23 -5.21
C SER A 77 -17.02 -3.11 -4.00
N ALA A 78 -15.73 -3.27 -3.68
CA ALA A 78 -15.29 -4.03 -2.51
C ALA A 78 -15.79 -3.41 -1.20
N VAL A 79 -15.72 -2.08 -1.09
CA VAL A 79 -16.25 -1.34 0.07
C VAL A 79 -17.76 -1.48 0.17
N ALA A 80 -18.49 -1.39 -0.94
CA ALA A 80 -19.95 -1.55 -0.96
C ALA A 80 -20.37 -2.96 -0.50
N MET A 81 -19.68 -3.99 -0.99
CA MET A 81 -19.90 -5.38 -0.59
C MET A 81 -19.67 -5.57 0.91
N LEU A 82 -18.52 -5.12 1.44
CA LEU A 82 -18.20 -5.21 2.88
C LEU A 82 -19.16 -4.39 3.76
N LYS A 83 -19.62 -3.23 3.29
CA LYS A 83 -20.62 -2.42 3.99
C LYS A 83 -21.97 -3.12 4.05
N SER A 84 -22.40 -3.75 2.96
CA SER A 84 -23.68 -4.49 2.94
C SER A 84 -23.68 -5.69 3.88
N ALA A 85 -22.53 -6.33 4.05
CA ALA A 85 -22.34 -7.47 4.94
C ALA A 85 -21.94 -7.08 6.37
N PHE A 86 -21.80 -5.79 6.69
CA PHE A 86 -21.08 -5.34 7.89
C PHE A 86 -21.65 -5.86 9.21
N GLN A 87 -22.97 -6.06 9.32
CA GLN A 87 -23.63 -6.51 10.55
C GLN A 87 -23.69 -8.04 10.71
N ASP A 88 -23.48 -8.79 9.63
CA ASP A 88 -23.52 -10.25 9.62
C ASP A 88 -22.10 -10.82 9.60
N ASP A 89 -21.76 -11.60 10.64
CA ASP A 89 -20.41 -12.13 10.83
C ASP A 89 -20.00 -13.06 9.68
N ARG A 90 -20.92 -13.95 9.23
CA ARG A 90 -20.63 -14.93 8.17
C ARG A 90 -20.59 -14.28 6.80
N ALA A 91 -21.53 -13.38 6.53
CA ALA A 91 -21.55 -12.67 5.25
C ALA A 91 -20.31 -11.78 5.09
N PHE A 92 -19.85 -11.15 6.18
CA PHE A 92 -18.66 -10.30 6.14
C PHE A 92 -17.39 -11.11 5.90
N GLU A 93 -17.21 -12.23 6.61
CA GLU A 93 -16.06 -13.11 6.42
C GLU A 93 -16.01 -13.65 4.98
N HIS A 94 -17.15 -14.09 4.44
CA HIS A 94 -17.23 -14.53 3.05
C HIS A 94 -16.88 -13.42 2.04
N ALA A 95 -17.44 -12.21 2.21
CA ALA A 95 -17.13 -11.08 1.34
C ALA A 95 -15.65 -10.68 1.42
N LEU A 96 -15.06 -10.73 2.61
CA LEU A 96 -13.66 -10.42 2.82
C LEU A 96 -12.74 -11.47 2.18
N ASP A 97 -13.09 -12.75 2.26
CA ASP A 97 -12.36 -13.83 1.59
C ASP A 97 -12.46 -13.75 0.07
N GLU A 98 -13.62 -13.35 -0.47
CA GLU A 98 -13.78 -13.09 -1.91
C GLU A 98 -12.86 -11.95 -2.39
N ILE A 99 -12.79 -10.87 -1.61
CA ILE A 99 -11.89 -9.73 -1.85
C ILE A 99 -10.42 -10.14 -1.69
N ALA A 100 -10.09 -10.96 -0.69
CA ALA A 100 -8.73 -11.42 -0.43
C ALA A 100 -8.24 -12.46 -1.46
N SER A 101 -9.12 -13.31 -1.99
CA SER A 101 -8.78 -14.29 -3.02
C SER A 101 -8.69 -13.69 -4.42
N ALA A 102 -9.32 -12.53 -4.65
CA ALA A 102 -9.21 -11.80 -5.90
C ALA A 102 -7.76 -11.36 -6.17
N ARG A 103 -7.08 -12.04 -7.11
CA ARG A 103 -5.70 -11.74 -7.56
C ARG A 103 -5.49 -10.29 -8.02
N LYS A 104 -6.58 -9.57 -8.30
CA LYS A 104 -6.58 -8.18 -8.78
C LYS A 104 -6.53 -7.13 -7.66
N LEU A 105 -6.66 -7.53 -6.38
CA LEU A 105 -6.63 -6.62 -5.23
C LEU A 105 -5.23 -6.56 -4.61
N THR A 106 -4.55 -5.43 -4.87
CA THR A 106 -3.20 -5.16 -4.41
C THR A 106 -3.19 -4.68 -2.95
N LYS A 107 -2.02 -4.74 -2.29
CA LYS A 107 -1.83 -4.21 -0.93
C LYS A 107 -2.33 -2.75 -0.79
N PRO A 108 -1.97 -1.80 -1.68
CA PRO A 108 -2.50 -0.42 -1.62
C PRO A 108 -4.03 -0.33 -1.68
N MET A 109 -4.68 -1.21 -2.45
CA MET A 109 -6.14 -1.21 -2.55
C MET A 109 -6.79 -1.69 -1.25
N LEU A 110 -6.22 -2.70 -0.56
CA LEU A 110 -6.71 -3.12 0.76
C LEU A 110 -6.57 -2.01 1.81
N VAL A 111 -5.49 -1.23 1.75
CA VAL A 111 -5.32 -0.04 2.59
C VAL A 111 -6.42 0.99 2.32
N GLN A 112 -6.75 1.25 1.05
CA GLN A 112 -7.84 2.15 0.70
C GLN A 112 -9.21 1.61 1.15
N ILE A 113 -9.45 0.30 1.04
CA ILE A 113 -10.66 -0.35 1.54
C ILE A 113 -10.76 -0.15 3.06
N PHE A 114 -9.69 -0.37 3.82
CA PHE A 114 -9.67 -0.15 5.27
C PHE A 114 -10.07 1.30 5.61
N TYR A 115 -9.43 2.28 4.99
CA TYR A 115 -9.73 3.69 5.22
C TYR A 115 -11.15 4.08 4.84
N ALA A 116 -11.66 3.60 3.71
CA ALA A 116 -13.01 3.87 3.23
C ALA A 116 -14.12 3.17 4.05
N LEU A 117 -13.81 1.98 4.60
CA LEU A 117 -14.76 1.20 5.40
C LEU A 117 -14.91 1.79 6.81
N PHE A 118 -13.81 2.20 7.42
CA PHE A 118 -13.78 2.68 8.82
C PHE A 118 -13.71 4.21 8.94
N ASN A 119 -13.75 4.94 7.83
CA ASN A 119 -13.63 6.40 7.79
C ASN A 119 -12.37 6.92 8.52
N ARG A 120 -11.23 6.25 8.30
CA ARG A 120 -9.93 6.57 8.90
C ARG A 120 -8.94 7.01 7.84
N THR A 121 -7.92 7.74 8.25
CA THR A 121 -6.79 8.14 7.39
C THR A 121 -5.44 7.59 7.87
N THR A 122 -5.42 6.97 9.04
CA THR A 122 -4.25 6.37 9.70
C THR A 122 -4.64 5.06 10.40
N GLY A 123 -3.66 4.33 10.93
CA GLY A 123 -3.89 3.07 11.66
C GLY A 123 -3.48 1.81 10.91
N VAL A 124 -3.04 1.92 9.65
CA VAL A 124 -2.45 0.81 8.89
C VAL A 124 -0.92 0.82 9.04
N PRO A 125 -0.29 -0.25 9.53
CA PRO A 125 1.17 -0.34 9.59
C PRO A 125 1.81 -0.30 8.19
N LYS A 126 2.89 0.47 8.02
CA LYS A 126 3.57 0.60 6.72
C LYS A 126 4.13 -0.74 6.22
N SER A 127 4.62 -1.56 7.14
CA SER A 127 5.15 -2.91 6.89
C SER A 127 4.07 -3.97 6.70
N ALA A 128 2.78 -3.67 6.91
CA ALA A 128 1.72 -4.67 6.93
C ALA A 128 1.69 -5.51 5.65
N THR A 129 1.73 -6.83 5.77
CA THR A 129 1.56 -7.74 4.65
C THR A 129 0.11 -7.72 4.16
N ARG A 130 -0.15 -8.30 2.99
CA ARG A 130 -1.51 -8.40 2.44
C ARG A 130 -2.45 -9.16 3.39
N GLN A 131 -1.95 -10.22 4.02
CA GLN A 131 -2.70 -11.03 4.98
C GLN A 131 -2.97 -10.25 6.28
N GLU A 132 -1.98 -9.51 6.78
CA GLU A 132 -2.16 -8.65 7.96
C GLU A 132 -3.21 -7.56 7.73
N LEU A 133 -3.31 -7.00 6.51
CA LEU A 133 -4.36 -6.05 6.17
C LEU A 133 -5.75 -6.67 6.18
N VAL A 134 -5.89 -7.89 5.66
CA VAL A 134 -7.16 -8.62 5.69
C VAL A 134 -7.58 -8.88 7.14
N GLN A 135 -6.64 -9.36 7.96
CA GLN A 135 -6.89 -9.59 9.38
C GLN A 135 -7.26 -8.30 10.13
N LEU A 136 -6.55 -7.20 9.84
CA LEU A 136 -6.83 -5.89 10.43
C LEU A 136 -8.24 -5.39 10.10
N ILE A 137 -8.72 -5.59 8.87
CA ILE A 137 -10.09 -5.26 8.47
C ILE A 137 -11.11 -6.10 9.27
N ALA A 138 -10.86 -7.40 9.42
CA ALA A 138 -11.73 -8.28 10.20
C ALA A 138 -11.80 -7.87 11.68
N ASP A 139 -10.64 -7.60 12.29
CA ASP A 139 -10.53 -7.28 13.72
C ASP A 139 -11.17 -5.93 14.05
N GLU A 140 -10.92 -4.90 13.24
CA GLU A 140 -11.53 -3.57 13.43
C GLU A 140 -13.06 -3.65 13.33
N ARG A 141 -13.59 -4.41 12.35
CA ARG A 141 -15.04 -4.65 12.26
C ARG A 141 -15.58 -5.38 13.51
N ARG A 142 -14.89 -6.42 13.99
CA ARG A 142 -15.30 -7.15 15.21
C ARG A 142 -15.37 -6.23 16.42
N ILE A 143 -14.39 -5.33 16.58
CA ILE A 143 -14.37 -4.35 17.67
C ILE A 143 -15.59 -3.42 17.57
N LEU A 144 -15.86 -2.86 16.39
CA LEU A 144 -16.97 -1.93 16.19
C LEU A 144 -18.33 -2.58 16.45
N VAL A 145 -18.59 -3.75 15.87
CA VAL A 145 -19.85 -4.48 16.06
C VAL A 145 -20.04 -4.90 17.52
N ARG A 146 -18.96 -5.32 18.19
CA ARG A 146 -19.00 -5.61 19.63
C ARG A 146 -19.37 -4.38 20.46
N ASN A 147 -18.73 -3.24 20.18
CA ASN A 147 -18.96 -1.99 20.90
C ASN A 147 -20.39 -1.46 20.68
N GLU A 148 -20.92 -1.59 19.46
CA GLU A 148 -22.30 -1.26 19.12
C GLU A 148 -23.28 -2.15 19.89
N ARG A 149 -23.11 -3.48 19.83
CA ARG A 149 -23.94 -4.44 20.58
C ARG A 149 -23.89 -4.20 22.09
N MET A 150 -22.73 -3.85 22.65
CA MET A 150 -22.59 -3.50 24.06
C MET A 150 -23.31 -2.19 24.41
N SER A 151 -23.16 -1.18 23.56
CA SER A 151 -23.80 0.13 23.74
C SER A 151 -25.33 0.02 23.67
N ASP A 152 -25.86 -0.80 22.76
CA ASP A 152 -27.28 -1.10 22.66
C ASP A 152 -27.84 -1.81 23.91
N ARG A 153 -27.09 -2.76 24.46
CA ARG A 153 -27.46 -3.43 25.72
C ARG A 153 -27.49 -2.45 26.89
N LEU A 154 -26.51 -1.55 26.97
CA LEU A 154 -26.45 -0.51 28.01
C LEU A 154 -27.56 0.53 27.86
N ARG A 155 -27.95 0.89 26.64
CA ARG A 155 -29.08 1.79 26.37
C ARG A 155 -30.42 1.14 26.73
N ARG A 156 -30.63 -0.13 26.35
CA ARG A 156 -31.84 -0.89 26.70
C ARG A 156 -31.94 -1.17 28.21
N GLY A 157 -30.82 -1.34 28.89
CA GLY A 157 -30.77 -1.48 30.36
C GLY A 157 -30.98 -0.20 31.17
N LYS A 158 -31.00 0.99 30.52
CA LYS A 158 -31.19 2.30 31.18
C LYS A 158 -32.62 2.83 31.15
N ILE A 159 -33.59 2.11 30.57
CA ILE A 159 -35.00 2.51 30.61
C ILE A 159 -35.68 1.81 31.79
N VAL A 160 -35.56 2.42 32.98
CA VAL A 160 -36.59 2.35 34.03
C VAL A 160 -36.68 3.74 34.67
N PRO A 161 -37.58 4.62 34.22
CA PRO A 161 -38.18 5.59 35.13
C PRO A 161 -39.22 4.82 35.96
N ALA A 162 -38.98 4.74 37.27
CA ALA A 162 -40.00 4.34 38.21
C ALA A 162 -41.10 5.41 38.22
N GLU A 163 -42.34 5.00 37.99
CA GLU A 163 -43.53 5.74 38.44
C GLU A 163 -43.67 5.63 39.97
#